data_AF-A0A0A0B125-F1
#
_entry.id   AF-A0A0A0B125-F1
#
_cell.length_a   1.000
_cell.length_b   1.000
_cell.length_c   1.000
_cell.angle_alpha   90.00
_cell.angle_beta   90.00
_cell.angle_gamma   90.00
#
_symmetry.space_group_name_H-M   'P 1'
#
loop_
_entity.id
_entity.type
_entity.pdbx_description
1 polymer ?
#
loop_
_entity_poly.entity_id
_entity_poly.type
_entity_poly.pdbx_seq_one_letter_code
_entity_poly.pdbx_strand_id
1 'polypeptide(L)'
;MPDYLARITVQDVPDDDTRAGMADALGAVDDVADEAALPGAPLPGPVTFTVPGEAPDLETATGVAQRHAAELLDGFEFELDVTER
;
A
#
# COMPACT_ATOMS: atom_id res chain seq x y z
N MET A 1 10.62 1.13 -19.62
CA MET A 1 11.20 0.41 -18.46
C MET A 1 10.19 -0.67 -18.10
N PRO A 2 10.58 -1.79 -17.46
CA PRO A 2 9.58 -2.73 -16.98
C PRO A 2 8.61 -2.04 -16.01
N ASP A 3 7.33 -2.33 -16.18
CA ASP A 3 6.25 -1.83 -15.34
C ASP A 3 6.08 -2.78 -14.14
N TYR A 4 5.95 -2.20 -12.95
CA TYR A 4 5.73 -2.93 -11.71
C TYR A 4 4.48 -2.43 -11.02
N LEU A 5 3.83 -3.33 -10.28
CA LEU A 5 2.76 -3.00 -9.36
C LEU A 5 3.21 -3.34 -7.94
N ALA A 6 3.29 -2.33 -7.09
CA ALA A 6 3.52 -2.46 -5.67
C ALA A 6 2.18 -2.48 -4.94
N ARG A 7 1.92 -3.55 -4.21
CA ARG A 7 0.77 -3.72 -3.33
C ARG A 7 1.21 -3.49 -1.90
N ILE A 8 0.64 -2.51 -1.24
CA ILE A 8 0.97 -2.10 0.13
C ILE A 8 -0.24 -2.35 1.02
N THR A 9 -0.16 -3.30 1.94
CA THR A 9 -1.24 -3.61 2.88
C THR A 9 -0.94 -2.99 4.24
N VAL A 10 -1.77 -2.05 4.68
CA VAL A 10 -1.66 -1.37 5.98
C VAL A 10 -2.70 -1.95 6.93
N GLN A 11 -2.27 -2.44 8.09
CA GLN A 11 -3.13 -3.23 8.98
C GLN A 11 -4.12 -2.40 9.81
N ASP A 12 -3.71 -1.20 10.26
CA ASP A 12 -4.45 -0.37 11.21
C ASP A 12 -4.66 1.05 10.65
N VAL A 13 -5.49 1.16 9.61
CA VAL A 13 -5.84 2.48 9.05
C VAL A 13 -7.02 3.02 9.84
N PRO A 14 -6.91 4.19 10.51
CA PRO A 14 -7.88 4.62 11.54
C PRO A 14 -9.21 5.14 10.97
N ASP A 15 -9.20 5.76 9.78
CA ASP A 15 -10.38 6.38 9.18
C ASP A 15 -10.24 6.46 7.65
N ASP A 16 -11.37 6.67 6.95
CA ASP A 16 -11.45 6.86 5.50
C ASP A 16 -10.66 8.08 5.01
N ASP A 17 -10.63 9.17 5.80
CA ASP A 17 -9.85 10.38 5.48
C ASP A 17 -8.34 10.09 5.50
N THR A 18 -7.89 9.32 6.49
CA THR A 18 -6.50 8.86 6.57
C THR A 18 -6.17 7.93 5.41
N ARG A 19 -7.09 7.02 5.06
CA ARG A 19 -6.96 6.13 3.90
C ARG A 19 -6.78 6.91 2.61
N ALA A 20 -7.65 7.88 2.36
CA ALA A 20 -7.61 8.71 1.15
C ALA A 20 -6.30 9.53 1.09
N GLY A 21 -5.86 10.07 2.23
CA GLY A 21 -4.57 10.77 2.33
C GLY A 21 -3.38 9.85 2.04
N MET A 22 -3.40 8.61 2.54
CA MET A 22 -2.37 7.60 2.24
C MET A 22 -2.38 7.23 0.75
N ALA A 23 -3.55 6.98 0.16
CA ALA A 23 -3.69 6.64 -1.25
C ALA A 23 -3.12 7.74 -2.16
N ASP A 24 -3.47 9.00 -1.89
CA ASP A 24 -2.98 10.15 -2.65
C ASP A 24 -1.46 10.32 -2.49
N ALA A 25 -0.96 10.25 -1.25
CA ALA A 25 0.47 10.40 -0.98
C ALA A 25 1.32 9.29 -1.61
N LEU A 26 0.83 8.04 -1.60
CA LEU A 26 1.46 6.88 -2.22
C LEU A 26 1.35 6.89 -3.75
N GLY A 27 0.48 7.73 -4.33
CA GLY A 27 0.15 7.67 -5.75
C GLY A 27 -0.56 6.37 -6.13
N ALA A 28 -1.37 5.82 -5.20
CA ALA A 28 -2.12 4.60 -5.43
C ALA A 28 -3.20 4.83 -6.51
N VAL A 29 -3.31 3.90 -7.44
CA VAL A 29 -4.36 3.91 -8.47
C VAL A 29 -5.62 3.17 -8.04
N ASP A 30 -5.51 2.37 -7.00
CA ASP A 30 -6.57 1.55 -6.43
C ASP A 30 -6.27 1.33 -4.95
N ASP A 31 -7.29 1.48 -4.10
CA ASP A 31 -7.24 1.09 -2.69
C ASP A 31 -8.46 0.23 -2.36
N VAL A 32 -8.21 -0.89 -1.69
CA VAL A 32 -9.25 -1.83 -1.27
C VAL A 32 -9.14 -1.97 0.24
N ALA A 33 -10.11 -1.40 0.94
CA ALA A 33 -10.34 -1.72 2.34
C ALA A 33 -10.91 -3.15 2.40
N ASP A 34 -10.21 -4.05 3.07
CA ASP A 34 -10.75 -5.38 3.36
C ASP A 34 -11.72 -5.25 4.55
N GLU A 35 -12.90 -4.66 4.28
CA GLU A 35 -14.01 -4.61 5.24
C GLU A 35 -14.55 -6.03 5.57
N ALA A 36 -14.08 -7.03 4.82
CA ALA A 36 -14.42 -8.44 4.94
C ALA A 36 -13.54 -9.22 5.93
N ALA A 37 -12.54 -8.58 6.56
CA ALA A 37 -11.72 -9.16 7.61
C ALA A 37 -12.55 -9.41 8.89
N LEU A 38 -13.43 -10.41 8.84
CA LEU A 38 -14.22 -11.02 9.91
C LEU A 38 -15.37 -10.17 10.51
N PRO A 39 -16.60 -10.73 10.61
CA PRO A 39 -17.65 -10.14 11.44
C PRO A 39 -17.16 -10.07 12.90
N GLY A 40 -16.87 -8.85 13.38
CA GLY A 40 -16.38 -8.59 14.73
C GLY A 40 -14.93 -8.12 14.84
N ALA A 41 -14.21 -7.90 13.73
CA ALA A 41 -12.95 -7.16 13.79
C ALA A 41 -13.19 -5.70 14.20
N PRO A 42 -12.30 -5.11 15.01
CA PRO A 42 -12.35 -3.68 15.28
C PRO A 42 -12.19 -2.96 13.94
N LEU A 43 -13.20 -2.18 13.57
CA LEU A 43 -13.05 -1.27 12.45
C LEU A 43 -12.04 -0.18 12.83
N PRO A 44 -11.17 0.21 11.90
CA PRO A 44 -11.13 -0.26 10.50
C PRO A 44 -10.15 -1.42 10.27
N GLY A 45 -10.52 -2.33 9.37
CA GLY A 45 -9.68 -3.46 8.95
C GLY A 45 -8.53 -3.06 8.02
N PRO A 46 -7.70 -4.03 7.58
CA PRO A 46 -6.55 -3.77 6.73
C PRO A 46 -6.94 -3.16 5.38
N VAL A 47 -6.13 -2.22 4.89
CA VAL A 47 -6.32 -1.58 3.58
C VAL A 47 -5.15 -1.92 2.68
N THR A 48 -5.46 -2.35 1.47
CA THR A 48 -4.46 -2.66 0.45
C THR A 48 -4.45 -1.58 -0.63
N PHE A 49 -3.31 -0.89 -0.79
CA PHE A 49 -3.07 0.13 -1.82
C PHE A 49 -2.28 -0.47 -2.98
N THR A 50 -2.66 -0.14 -4.21
CA THR A 50 -1.97 -0.55 -5.44
C THR A 50 -1.28 0.66 -6.05
N VAL A 51 0.05 0.64 -6.08
CA VAL A 51 0.91 1.72 -6.57
C VAL A 51 1.66 1.26 -7.82
N PRO A 52 1.46 1.89 -8.97
CA PRO A 52 2.26 1.60 -10.17
C PRO A 52 3.65 2.24 -10.06
N GLY A 53 4.66 1.55 -10.57
CA GLY A 53 6.02 2.07 -10.61
C GLY A 53 6.80 1.59 -11.83
N GLU A 54 7.78 2.39 -12.25
CA GLU A 54 8.74 2.03 -13.28
C GLU A 54 10.12 1.87 -12.64
N ALA A 55 10.74 0.70 -12.83
CA ALA A 55 12.07 0.42 -12.32
C ALA A 55 12.86 -0.39 -13.36
N PRO A 56 14.20 -0.45 -13.27
CA PRO A 56 15.00 -1.30 -14.16
C PRO A 56 14.81 -2.80 -13.86
N ASP A 57 14.58 -3.17 -12.59
CA ASP A 57 14.45 -4.56 -12.11
C ASP A 57 13.55 -4.62 -10.86
N LEU A 58 13.02 -5.81 -10.53
CA LEU A 58 12.12 -6.04 -9.38
C LEU A 58 12.76 -5.67 -8.03
N GLU A 59 14.07 -5.92 -7.86
CA GLU A 59 14.79 -5.53 -6.64
C GLU A 59 14.80 -4.01 -6.45
N THR A 60 15.00 -3.26 -7.53
CA THR A 60 14.96 -1.79 -7.49
C THR A 60 13.52 -1.30 -7.25
N ALA A 61 12.53 -1.90 -7.91
CA ALA A 61 11.12 -1.58 -7.69
C ALA A 61 10.74 -1.77 -6.21
N THR A 62 11.13 -2.90 -5.63
CA THR A 62 10.88 -3.23 -4.22
C THR A 62 11.58 -2.25 -3.28
N GLY A 63 12.86 -1.95 -3.52
CA GLY A 63 13.60 -1.01 -2.69
C GLY A 63 13.02 0.42 -2.72
N VAL A 64 12.62 0.89 -3.90
CA VAL A 64 11.98 2.21 -4.06
C VAL A 64 10.61 2.24 -3.40
N ALA A 65 9.75 1.24 -3.67
CA ALA A 65 8.42 1.15 -3.08
C ALA A 65 8.48 1.02 -1.56
N GLN A 66 9.39 0.20 -1.03
CA GLN A 66 9.57 0.03 0.41
C GLN A 66 10.03 1.31 1.09
N ARG A 67 11.02 2.00 0.51
CA ARG A 67 11.50 3.26 1.05
C ARG A 67 10.40 4.32 1.02
N HIS A 68 9.70 4.45 -0.10
CA HIS A 68 8.64 5.42 -0.26
C HIS A 68 7.47 5.16 0.72
N ALA A 69 7.05 3.90 0.84
CA ALA A 69 6.04 3.48 1.80
C ALA A 69 6.48 3.74 3.24
N ALA A 70 7.73 3.43 3.60
CA ALA A 70 8.26 3.69 4.94
C ALA A 70 8.34 5.19 5.27
N GLU A 71 8.61 6.06 4.29
CA GLU A 71 8.63 7.51 4.48
C GLU A 71 7.22 8.09 4.71
N LEU A 72 6.19 7.50 4.09
CA LEU A 72 4.81 7.99 4.17
C LEU A 72 3.99 7.33 5.29
N LEU A 73 4.21 6.04 5.52
CA LEU A 73 3.52 5.22 6.52
C LEU A 73 4.33 5.10 7.81
N ASP A 74 5.15 6.11 8.13
CA ASP A 74 5.92 6.14 9.37
C ASP A 74 4.97 5.99 10.58
N GLY A 75 5.21 4.97 11.39
CA GLY A 75 4.37 4.63 12.54
C GLY A 75 3.24 3.62 12.26
N PHE A 76 3.05 3.19 11.02
CA PHE A 76 2.10 2.13 10.66
C PHE A 76 2.81 0.82 10.32
N GLU A 77 2.18 -0.30 10.68
CA GLU A 77 2.62 -1.62 10.22
C GLU A 77 2.05 -1.89 8.83
N PHE A 78 2.94 -2.18 7.87
CA PHE A 78 2.56 -2.46 6.49
C PHE A 78 3.35 -3.63 5.89
N GLU A 79 2.69 -4.32 4.97
CA GLU A 79 3.28 -5.36 4.13
C GLU A 79 3.40 -4.84 2.70
N LEU A 80 4.50 -5.17 2.02
CA LEU A 80 4.76 -4.78 0.64
C LEU A 80 4.96 -6.03 -0.22
N ASP A 81 4.21 -6.12 -1.31
CA ASP A 81 4.37 -7.13 -2.35
C ASP A 81 4.55 -6.43 -3.70
N VAL A 82 5.58 -6.76 -4.47
CA VAL A 82 5.85 -6.14 -5.78
C VAL A 82 5.82 -7.21 -6.86
N THR A 83 5.00 -6.99 -7.87
CA THR A 83 4.82 -7.91 -9.00
C THR A 83 5.12 -7.20 -10.33
N GLU A 84 5.78 -7.91 -11.26
CA GLU A 84 6.04 -7.43 -12.63
C GLU A 84 4.74 -7.47 -13.45
N ARG A 85 4.50 -6.45 -14.29
CA ARG A 85 3.28 -6.34 -15.10
C ARG A 85 3.48 -6.74 -16.57
#